data_AF-A0A7J3CIK3-F1
#
_entry.id   AF-A0A7J3CIK3-F1
#
_cell.length_a   1.000
_cell.length_b   1.000
_cell.length_c   1.000
_cell.angle_alpha   90.00
_cell.angle_beta   90.00
_cell.angle_gamma   90.00
#
_symmetry.space_group_name_H-M   'P 1'
#
loop_
_entity.id
_entity.type
_entity.pdbx_description
1 polymer ?
#
loop_
_entity_poly.entity_id
_entity_poly.type
_entity_poly.pdbx_seq_one_letter_code
_entity_poly.pdbx_strand_id
1 'polypeptide(L)'
;YIKTSKTPIQCKALVSQIFLDPYGNVFPCTIWAKKLGNIMEESLKEILEKEDTKKVREQIKRSECPNCWTPCEAHPSIFGNAIELIKNKF
;
A
#
# COMPACT_ATOMS: atom_id res chain seq x y z
N TYR A 1 -1.31 15.75 -6.06
CA TYR A 1 -0.56 15.82 -4.79
C TYR A 1 -0.36 17.25 -4.28
N ILE A 2 0.52 18.09 -4.84
CA ILE A 2 0.82 19.44 -4.28
C ILE A 2 -0.42 20.29 -3.97
N LYS A 3 -1.45 20.25 -4.84
CA LYS A 3 -2.70 21.03 -4.65
C LYS A 3 -3.76 20.35 -3.77
N THR A 4 -3.74 19.02 -3.66
CA THR A 4 -4.87 18.23 -3.12
C THR A 4 -4.49 17.34 -1.95
N SER A 5 -3.19 17.20 -1.67
CA SER A 5 -2.59 16.19 -0.78
C SER A 5 -3.01 14.74 -1.09
N LYS A 6 -3.53 14.49 -2.30
CA LYS A 6 -3.92 13.15 -2.78
C LYS A 6 -2.95 12.64 -3.84
N THR A 7 -2.68 11.34 -3.82
CA THR A 7 -1.90 10.68 -4.86
C THR A 7 -2.64 10.77 -6.19
N PRO A 8 -1.96 11.05 -7.31
CA PRO A 8 -2.61 11.18 -8.61
C PRO A 8 -3.10 9.84 -9.19
N ILE A 9 -2.68 8.72 -8.59
CA ILE A 9 -2.99 7.35 -9.01
C ILE A 9 -3.28 6.49 -7.77
N GLN A 10 -3.92 5.34 -7.98
CA GLN A 10 -4.20 4.39 -6.90
C GLN A 10 -2.90 3.80 -6.34
N CYS A 11 -2.72 3.88 -5.03
CA CYS A 11 -1.59 3.26 -4.33
C CYS A 11 -1.66 1.72 -4.43
N LYS A 12 -0.51 1.06 -4.62
CA LYS A 12 -0.40 -0.41 -4.71
C LYS A 12 0.18 -1.08 -3.46
N ALA A 13 0.24 -0.37 -2.33
CA ALA A 13 0.48 -0.97 -1.02
C ALA A 13 -0.54 -2.10 -0.73
N LEU A 14 -0.08 -3.21 -0.15
CA LEU A 14 -0.85 -4.45 0.05
C LEU A 14 -1.36 -5.16 -1.21
N VAL A 15 -0.92 -4.74 -2.40
CA VAL A 15 -1.17 -5.43 -3.67
C VAL A 15 0.14 -5.94 -4.25
N SER A 16 1.13 -5.05 -4.41
CA SER A 16 2.44 -5.41 -4.96
C SER A 16 3.58 -5.33 -3.94
N GLN A 17 3.34 -4.73 -2.77
CA GLN A 17 4.36 -4.57 -1.73
C GLN A 17 3.80 -4.52 -0.32
N ILE A 18 4.67 -4.82 0.64
CA ILE A 18 4.52 -4.63 2.08
C ILE A 18 5.78 -3.95 2.61
N PHE A 19 5.72 -3.40 3.82
CA PHE A 19 6.92 -3.03 4.57
C PHE A 19 7.11 -3.99 5.73
N LEU A 20 8.34 -4.46 5.91
CA LEU A 20 8.76 -5.35 6.99
C LEU A 20 9.86 -4.65 7.77
N ASP A 21 9.67 -4.47 9.07
CA ASP A 21 10.71 -3.89 9.93
C ASP A 21 11.69 -4.96 10.46
N PRO A 22 12.83 -4.54 11.06
CA PRO A 22 13.82 -5.47 11.61
C PRO A 22 13.33 -6.35 12.76
N TYR A 23 12.18 -6.04 13.37
CA TYR A 23 11.58 -6.81 14.46
C TYR A 23 10.51 -7.79 13.95
N GLY A 24 10.35 -7.89 12.63
CA GLY A 24 9.39 -8.80 11.99
C GLY A 24 7.98 -8.22 11.84
N ASN A 25 7.73 -6.96 12.21
CA ASN A 25 6.40 -6.36 12.07
C ASN A 25 6.11 -6.02 10.61
N VAL A 26 4.90 -6.37 10.17
CA VAL A 26 4.42 -6.11 8.81
C VAL A 26 3.52 -4.88 8.81
N PHE A 27 3.74 -3.99 7.84
CA PHE A 27 2.97 -2.77 7.60
C PHE A 27 2.56 -2.68 6.13
N PRO A 28 1.54 -1.86 5.77
CA PRO A 28 1.13 -1.64 4.39
C PRO A 28 2.23 -1.05 3.50
N CYS A 29 2.99 -0.10 4.06
CA CYS A 29 4.06 0.64 3.40
C CYS A 29 4.97 1.29 4.45
N THR A 30 5.96 2.05 4.00
CA THR A 30 6.94 2.71 4.88
C THR A 30 6.36 3.89 5.67
N ILE A 31 5.24 4.46 5.20
CA ILE A 31 4.68 5.71 5.73
C ILE A 31 3.55 5.49 6.72
N TRP A 32 2.69 4.49 6.46
CA TRP A 32 1.54 4.25 7.32
C TRP A 32 1.90 3.26 8.43
N ALA A 33 2.08 3.79 9.65
CA ALA A 33 2.39 3.02 10.86
C ALA A 33 1.25 2.13 11.38
N LYS A 34 0.49 1.51 10.47
CA LYS A 34 -0.58 0.56 10.77
C LYS A 34 0.00 -0.85 10.78
N LYS A 35 0.39 -1.37 11.95
CA LYS A 35 0.86 -2.77 12.08
C LYS A 35 -0.25 -3.74 11.69
N LEU A 36 0.09 -4.73 10.86
CA LEU A 36 -0.82 -5.76 10.35
C LEU A 36 -0.61 -7.12 11.05
N GLY A 37 0.62 -7.38 11.48
CA GLY A 37 1.01 -8.62 12.14
C GLY A 37 2.52 -8.66 12.37
N ASN A 38 3.03 -9.82 12.78
CA ASN A 38 4.46 -10.07 12.90
C ASN A 38 4.82 -11.45 12.32
N ILE A 39 5.79 -11.49 11.41
CA ILE A 39 6.18 -12.74 10.72
C ILE A 39 6.83 -13.80 11.63
N MET A 40 7.22 -13.40 12.83
CA MET A 40 7.75 -14.31 13.85
C MET A 40 6.63 -15.06 14.60
N GLU A 41 5.39 -14.57 14.50
CA GLU A 41 4.21 -15.15 15.18
C GLU A 41 3.30 -15.92 14.21
N GLU A 42 3.25 -15.52 12.94
CA GLU A 42 2.37 -16.05 11.90
C GLU A 42 3.00 -15.87 10.51
N SER A 43 2.58 -16.66 9.52
CA SER A 43 3.08 -16.50 8.16
C SER A 43 2.58 -15.20 7.52
N LEU A 44 3.36 -14.65 6.57
CA LEU A 44 2.93 -13.47 5.82
C LEU A 44 1.58 -13.69 5.11
N LYS A 45 1.30 -14.91 4.65
CA LYS A 45 0.02 -15.26 4.02
C LYS A 45 -1.14 -15.08 5.00
N GLU A 46 -1.01 -15.61 6.22
CA GLU A 46 -2.02 -15.45 7.28
C GLU A 46 -2.26 -13.97 7.60
N ILE A 47 -1.18 -13.18 7.74
CA ILE A 47 -1.28 -11.73 7.96
C ILE A 47 -2.09 -11.05 6.85
N LEU A 48 -1.82 -11.40 5.59
CA LEU A 48 -2.48 -10.79 4.43
C LEU A 48 -3.93 -11.26 4.23
N GLU A 49 -4.29 -12.44 4.74
CA GLU A 49 -5.64 -13.01 4.64
C GLU A 49 -6.58 -12.57 5.77
N LYS A 50 -6.03 -12.01 6.87
CA LYS A 50 -6.79 -11.42 7.97
C LYS A 50 -7.79 -10.37 7.49
N GLU A 51 -8.96 -10.37 8.14
CA GLU A 51 -10.04 -9.44 7.82
C GLU A 51 -9.62 -7.98 8.04
N ASP A 52 -8.85 -7.70 9.09
CA ASP A 52 -8.35 -6.34 9.32
C ASP A 52 -7.34 -5.89 8.25
N THR A 53 -6.50 -6.79 7.73
CA THR A 53 -5.61 -6.47 6.61
C THR A 53 -6.38 -6.21 5.32
N LYS A 54 -7.46 -6.96 5.07
CA LYS A 54 -8.38 -6.70 3.95
C LYS A 54 -9.05 -5.34 4.08
N LYS A 55 -9.52 -4.97 5.27
CA LYS A 55 -10.07 -3.62 5.54
C LYS A 55 -9.03 -2.53 5.27
N VAL A 56 -7.79 -2.71 5.70
CA VAL A 56 -6.70 -1.75 5.43
C VAL A 56 -6.45 -1.63 3.93
N ARG A 57 -6.46 -2.73 3.18
CA ARG A 57 -6.37 -2.69 1.71
C ARG A 57 -7.51 -1.88 1.09
N GLU A 58 -8.74 -2.02 1.56
CA GLU A 58 -9.87 -1.21 1.08
C GLU A 58 -9.73 0.27 1.45
N GLN A 59 -9.22 0.59 2.65
CA GLN A 59 -8.91 1.97 3.04
C GLN A 59 -7.88 2.60 2.08
N ILE A 60 -6.84 1.86 1.68
CA ILE A 60 -5.85 2.33 0.70
C ILE A 60 -6.52 2.62 -0.64
N LYS A 61 -7.39 1.72 -1.12
CA LYS A 61 -8.12 1.92 -2.39
C LYS A 61 -9.00 3.16 -2.36
N ARG A 62 -9.61 3.47 -1.20
CA ARG A 62 -10.43 4.67 -0.97
C ARG A 62 -9.63 5.93 -0.64
N SER A 63 -8.29 5.86 -0.69
CA SER A 63 -7.40 6.97 -0.33
C SER A 63 -7.57 7.44 1.13
N GLU A 64 -7.94 6.54 2.04
CA GLU A 64 -8.08 6.77 3.49
C GLU A 64 -6.76 6.51 4.24
N CYS A 65 -5.64 6.38 3.52
CA CYS A 65 -4.29 6.32 4.08
C CYS A 65 -3.64 7.72 4.12
N PRO A 66 -2.39 7.87 4.59
CA PRO A 66 -1.69 9.17 4.59
C PRO A 66 -1.47 9.82 3.20
N ASN A 67 -1.84 9.16 2.10
CA ASN A 67 -1.72 9.67 0.73
C ASN A 67 -0.30 10.11 0.32
N CYS A 68 0.74 9.45 0.85
CA CYS A 68 2.13 9.80 0.56
C CYS A 68 2.53 9.66 -0.93
N TRP A 69 3.58 10.38 -1.32
CA TRP A 69 4.14 10.33 -2.67
C TRP A 69 5.67 10.20 -2.65
N THR A 70 6.17 9.19 -1.93
CA THR A 70 7.61 8.87 -1.91
C THR A 70 7.96 7.89 -3.04
N PRO A 71 9.23 7.81 -3.48
CA PRO A 71 9.64 6.86 -4.52
C PRO A 71 9.24 5.41 -4.22
N CYS A 72 9.31 4.99 -2.95
CA CYS A 72 8.96 3.63 -2.51
C CYS A 72 7.49 3.29 -2.78
N GLU A 73 6.57 4.25 -2.67
CA GLU A 73 5.15 4.04 -2.98
C GLU A 73 4.78 4.45 -4.40
N ALA A 74 5.44 5.47 -4.95
CA ALA A 74 5.14 6.02 -6.27
C ALA A 74 5.53 5.04 -7.39
N HIS A 75 6.74 4.47 -7.38
CA HIS A 75 7.18 3.60 -8.47
C HIS A 75 6.29 2.35 -8.60
N PRO A 76 6.04 1.55 -7.54
CA PRO A 76 5.17 0.38 -7.65
C PRO A 76 3.75 0.74 -8.04
N SER A 77 3.27 1.93 -7.66
CA SER A 77 1.96 2.42 -8.06
C SER A 77 1.91 2.82 -9.53
N ILE A 78 2.94 3.47 -10.07
CA ILE A 78 3.03 3.80 -11.50
C ILE A 78 3.04 2.52 -12.34
N PHE A 79 3.91 1.56 -11.99
CA PHE A 79 4.00 0.29 -12.71
C PHE A 79 2.72 -0.55 -12.55
N GLY A 80 2.17 -0.64 -11.34
CA GLY A 80 0.95 -1.41 -11.09
C GLY A 80 -0.31 -0.81 -11.71
N ASN A 81 -0.28 0.45 -12.16
CA ASN A 81 -1.37 1.08 -12.91
C ASN A 81 -1.01 1.33 -14.38
N ALA A 82 0.06 0.74 -14.92
CA ALA A 82 0.56 1.06 -16.27
C ALA A 82 -0.53 0.95 -17.37
N ILE A 83 -1.35 -0.10 -17.34
CA ILE A 83 -2.43 -0.29 -18.32
C ILE A 83 -3.49 0.82 -18.21
N GLU A 84 -3.93 1.15 -16.99
CA GLU A 84 -4.92 2.21 -16.74
C GLU A 84 -4.37 3.58 -17.16
N LEU A 85 -3.10 3.84 -16.88
CA LEU A 85 -2.44 5.09 -17.24
C LEU A 85 -2.25 5.25 -18.75
N ILE A 86 -1.98 4.17 -19.47
CA ILE A 86 -1.90 4.18 -20.94
C ILE A 86 -3.30 4.41 -21.52
N LYS A 87 -4.33 3.72 -21.02
CA LYS A 87 -5.70 3.82 -21.52
C LYS A 87 -6.35 5.19 -21.28
N ASN A 88 -6.03 5.86 -20.17
CA ASN A 88 -6.60 7.19 -19.86
C ASN A 88 -5.86 8.35 -20.57
N LYS A 89 -4.82 8.06 -21.36
CA LYS A 89 -4.02 9.05 -22.08
C LYS A 89 -4.32 9.10 -23.59
N PHE A 90 -5.10 8.14 -24.09
CA PHE A 90 -5.62 8.03 -25.45
C PHE A 90 -7.14 7.92 -25.42
#